data_AF-A0A2N3GXB0-F1
#
_entry.id   AF-A0A2N3GXB0-F1
#
_cell.length_a   1.000
_cell.length_b   1.000
_cell.length_c   1.000
_cell.angle_alpha   90.00
_cell.angle_beta   90.00
_cell.angle_gamma   90.00
#
_symmetry.space_group_name_H-M   'P 1'
#
loop_
_entity.id
_entity.type
_entity.pdbx_description
1 polymer ?
#
loop_
_entity_poly.entity_id
_entity_poly.type
_entity_poly.pdbx_seq_one_letter_code
_entity_poly.pdbx_strand_id
1 'polypeptide(L)'
;MTVSDQVPLCEDVVGVLHRLCDVAFGPSGFTMLTVIEGARTRVVVSQCGSTAMDASAFTRATFVLQHAKIEALSDLGVSVGDLATAAFRDLLDQLASVAPNKVEFMRAVQSRMSAARIAAAR
;
A
#
# COMPACT_ATOMS: atom_id res chain seq x y z
N MET A 1 -24.79 4.02 20.72
CA MET A 1 -23.87 4.54 19.70
C MET A 1 -22.79 3.50 19.49
N THR A 2 -22.94 2.69 18.44
CA THR A 2 -22.03 1.59 18.08
C THR A 2 -20.82 2.17 17.35
N VAL A 3 -19.78 2.46 18.10
CA VAL A 3 -18.42 2.63 17.57
C VAL A 3 -17.77 1.26 17.71
N SER A 4 -17.13 0.77 16.64
CA SER A 4 -16.18 -0.38 16.65
C SER A 4 -16.63 -1.78 16.20
N ASP A 5 -17.51 -1.94 15.21
CA ASP A 5 -17.65 -3.24 14.50
C ASP A 5 -17.17 -3.23 13.03
N GLN A 6 -16.97 -2.05 12.41
CA GLN A 6 -16.60 -1.93 10.98
C GLN A 6 -15.10 -1.80 10.70
N VAL A 7 -14.27 -1.82 11.74
CA VAL A 7 -12.82 -1.56 11.65
C VAL A 7 -11.96 -2.81 11.33
N PRO A 8 -12.28 -4.05 11.76
CA PRO A 8 -11.30 -5.15 11.74
C PRO A 8 -10.90 -5.57 10.32
N LEU A 9 -11.85 -5.64 9.38
CA LEU A 9 -11.55 -6.03 8.00
C LEU A 9 -10.66 -5.00 7.29
N CYS A 10 -10.89 -3.70 7.50
CA CYS A 10 -10.05 -2.68 6.91
C CYS A 10 -8.65 -2.68 7.54
N GLU A 11 -8.54 -2.91 8.84
CA GLU A 11 -7.26 -3.08 9.53
C GLU A 11 -6.47 -4.28 9.00
N ASP A 12 -7.13 -5.40 8.75
CA ASP A 12 -6.51 -6.59 8.16
C ASP A 12 -5.97 -6.32 6.76
N VAL A 13 -6.77 -5.67 5.90
CA VAL A 13 -6.34 -5.27 4.55
C VAL A 13 -5.15 -4.32 4.61
N VAL A 14 -5.22 -3.30 5.48
CA VAL A 14 -4.13 -2.33 5.67
C VAL A 14 -2.87 -3.02 6.22
N GLY A 15 -3.02 -3.97 7.13
CA GLY A 15 -1.91 -4.73 7.70
C GLY A 15 -1.20 -5.60 6.66
N VAL A 16 -1.95 -6.27 5.78
CA VAL A 16 -1.36 -7.01 4.64
C VAL A 16 -0.65 -6.04 3.70
N LEU A 17 -1.28 -4.90 3.40
CA LEU A 17 -0.72 -3.89 2.50
C LEU A 17 0.56 -3.26 3.05
N HIS A 18 0.64 -3.03 4.36
CA HIS A 18 1.86 -2.54 5.01
C HIS A 18 3.02 -3.50 4.78
N ARG A 19 2.78 -4.81 4.96
CA ARG A 19 3.81 -5.85 4.71
C ARG A 19 4.25 -5.86 3.25
N LEU A 20 3.33 -5.71 2.29
CA LEU A 20 3.68 -5.63 0.87
C LEU A 20 4.54 -4.40 0.58
N CYS A 21 4.19 -3.24 1.15
CA CYS A 21 4.94 -2.01 1.03
C CYS A 21 6.33 -2.09 1.67
N ASP A 22 6.47 -2.70 2.85
CA ASP A 22 7.76 -2.87 3.53
C ASP A 22 8.71 -3.72 2.68
N VAL A 23 8.23 -4.81 2.09
CA VAL A 23 9.03 -5.64 1.20
C VAL A 23 9.45 -4.88 -0.05
N ALA A 24 8.51 -4.17 -0.67
CA ALA A 24 8.73 -3.48 -1.94
C ALA A 24 9.64 -2.24 -1.79
N PHE A 25 9.49 -1.51 -0.68
CA PHE A 25 10.04 -0.17 -0.53
C PHE A 25 10.89 0.06 0.73
N GLY A 26 10.87 -0.85 1.71
CA GLY A 26 11.66 -0.76 2.94
C GLY A 26 13.16 -0.53 2.71
N PRO A 27 13.83 -1.26 1.79
CA PRO A 27 15.24 -1.02 1.46
C PRO A 27 15.53 0.37 0.84
N SER A 28 14.49 1.06 0.37
CA SER A 28 14.59 2.39 -0.25
C SER A 28 14.23 3.53 0.72
N GLY A 29 13.97 3.22 2.00
CA GLY A 29 13.66 4.21 3.03
C GLY A 29 12.25 4.79 2.96
N PHE A 30 11.36 4.14 2.21
CA PHE A 30 9.95 4.52 2.19
C PHE A 30 9.19 3.86 3.35
N THR A 31 8.22 4.60 3.86
CA THR A 31 7.32 4.17 4.91
C THR A 31 5.89 4.44 4.47
N MET A 32 5.01 3.48 4.78
CA MET A 32 3.58 3.63 4.59
C MET A 32 2.98 4.29 5.84
N LEU A 33 2.21 5.36 5.64
CA LEU A 33 1.45 6.04 6.67
C LEU A 33 -0.04 5.84 6.41
N THR A 34 -0.81 5.52 7.43
CA THR A 34 -2.26 5.37 7.35
C THR A 34 -2.95 6.40 8.23
N VAL A 35 -3.97 7.06 7.68
CA VAL A 35 -4.80 8.04 8.36
C VAL A 35 -6.25 7.56 8.27
N ILE A 36 -6.86 7.30 9.41
CA ILE A 36 -8.27 6.89 9.50
C ILE A 36 -9.12 8.16 9.61
N GLU A 37 -9.98 8.39 8.63
CA GLU A 37 -10.87 9.55 8.51
C GLU A 37 -12.33 9.08 8.50
N GLY A 38 -12.85 8.68 9.66
CA GLY A 38 -14.20 8.11 9.76
C GLY A 38 -14.32 6.81 8.97
N ALA A 39 -15.20 6.79 7.96
CA ALA A 39 -15.49 5.60 7.13
C ALA A 39 -14.48 5.37 5.97
N ARG A 40 -13.31 6.00 6.04
CA ARG A 40 -12.29 5.96 5.00
C ARG A 40 -10.91 5.85 5.63
N THR A 41 -10.05 5.03 5.06
CA THR A 41 -8.62 5.00 5.40
C THR A 41 -7.82 5.56 4.24
N ARG A 42 -7.16 6.69 4.46
CA ARG A 42 -6.19 7.24 3.51
C ARG A 42 -4.83 6.64 3.81
N VAL A 43 -4.14 6.21 2.77
CA VAL A 43 -2.79 5.67 2.88
C VAL A 43 -1.85 6.50 2.02
N VAL A 44 -0.71 6.85 2.60
CA VAL A 44 0.32 7.70 2.01
C VAL A 44 1.63 6.95 2.06
N VAL A 45 2.35 6.89 0.95
CA VAL A 45 3.75 6.42 0.95
C VAL A 45 4.67 7.63 0.98
N SER A 46 5.57 7.66 1.96
CA SER A 46 6.51 8.77 2.17
C SER A 46 7.93 8.24 2.31
N GLN A 47 8.91 8.97 1.80
CA GLN A 47 10.32 8.65 2.01
C GLN A 47 10.84 9.38 3.25
N CYS A 48 11.37 8.64 4.23
CA CYS A 48 11.94 9.26 5.42
C CYS A 48 13.36 9.77 5.10
N GLY A 49 13.62 11.07 5.33
CA GLY A 49 14.98 11.62 5.28
C GLY A 49 15.37 12.47 4.06
N SER A 50 14.45 12.88 3.18
CA SER A 50 14.80 13.85 2.13
C SER A 50 14.63 15.29 2.63
N THR A 51 15.74 15.90 3.05
CA THR A 51 15.87 17.37 3.19
C THR A 51 16.12 18.07 1.85
N ALA A 52 16.00 17.35 0.72
CA ALA A 52 16.14 17.95 -0.60
C ALA A 52 14.82 18.57 -1.04
N MET A 53 14.84 19.86 -1.36
CA MET A 53 13.74 20.62 -1.97
C MET A 53 13.21 20.03 -3.31
N ASP A 54 13.75 18.91 -3.80
CA ASP A 54 13.32 18.18 -5.00
C ASP A 54 12.50 16.90 -4.71
N ALA A 55 12.10 16.65 -3.46
CA ALA A 55 11.32 15.47 -3.04
C ALA A 55 9.82 15.49 -3.47
N SER A 56 9.47 16.06 -4.61
CA SER A 56 8.06 16.37 -4.93
C SER A 56 7.28 15.25 -5.65
N ALA A 57 7.97 14.28 -6.27
CA ALA A 57 7.30 13.26 -7.09
C ALA A 57 6.85 12.03 -6.28
N PHE A 58 7.68 11.51 -5.37
CA PHE A 58 7.41 10.24 -4.68
C PHE A 58 6.59 10.39 -3.38
N THR A 59 6.45 11.61 -2.86
CA THR A 59 5.85 11.91 -1.54
C THR A 59 4.33 12.08 -1.59
N ARG A 60 3.66 11.62 -2.67
CA ARG A 60 2.25 11.96 -2.94
C ARG A 60 1.37 10.80 -3.38
N ALA A 61 1.88 9.58 -3.49
CA ALA A 61 0.99 8.45 -3.78
C ALA A 61 0.03 8.27 -2.61
N THR A 62 -1.22 8.60 -2.88
CA THR A 62 -2.30 8.65 -1.91
C THR A 62 -3.41 7.80 -2.45
N PHE A 63 -3.79 6.76 -1.73
CA PHE A 63 -4.98 5.99 -2.05
C PHE A 63 -5.94 5.98 -0.88
N VAL A 64 -7.23 5.88 -1.20
CA VAL A 64 -8.30 5.91 -0.22
C VAL A 64 -9.04 4.60 -0.27
N LEU A 65 -9.03 3.89 0.84
CA LEU A 65 -9.85 2.72 1.09
C LEU A 65 -11.17 3.18 1.69
N GLN A 66 -12.28 2.97 0.98
CA GLN A 66 -13.62 3.19 1.52
C GLN A 66 -14.05 1.91 2.25
N HIS A 67 -14.39 2.02 3.54
CA HIS A 67 -14.72 0.84 4.35
C HIS A 67 -15.92 0.08 3.78
N ALA A 68 -16.99 0.79 3.39
CA ALA A 68 -18.16 0.20 2.76
C ALA A 68 -17.86 -0.55 1.45
N LYS A 69 -16.84 -0.11 0.68
CA LYS A 69 -16.41 -0.81 -0.55
C LYS A 69 -15.65 -2.09 -0.22
N ILE A 70 -14.81 -2.07 0.81
CA ILE A 70 -14.09 -3.25 1.30
C ILE A 70 -15.09 -4.29 1.82
N GLU A 71 -16.05 -3.87 2.63
CA GLU A 71 -17.13 -4.74 3.14
C GLU A 71 -17.91 -5.37 1.99
N ALA A 72 -18.41 -4.56 1.04
CA ALA A 72 -19.17 -5.06 -0.10
C ALA A 72 -18.38 -6.08 -0.95
N LEU A 73 -17.07 -5.87 -1.15
CA LEU A 73 -16.24 -6.82 -1.88
C LEU A 73 -15.97 -8.10 -1.07
N SER A 74 -15.82 -7.98 0.24
CA SER A 74 -15.69 -9.14 1.14
C SER A 74 -16.97 -9.98 1.17
N ASP A 75 -18.15 -9.33 1.18
CA ASP A 75 -19.44 -10.02 1.10
C ASP A 75 -19.63 -10.77 -0.23
N LEU A 76 -18.98 -10.28 -1.31
CA LEU A 76 -18.90 -10.97 -2.59
C LEU A 76 -17.84 -12.08 -2.63
N GLY A 77 -17.17 -12.35 -1.52
CA GLY A 77 -16.16 -13.41 -1.36
C GLY A 77 -14.75 -13.02 -1.80
N VAL A 78 -14.46 -11.74 -2.02
CA VAL A 78 -13.09 -11.29 -2.30
C VAL A 78 -12.25 -11.37 -1.03
N SER A 79 -11.14 -12.12 -1.08
CA SER A 79 -10.30 -12.31 0.08
C SER A 79 -9.56 -11.03 0.49
N VAL A 80 -9.21 -10.90 1.78
CA VAL A 80 -8.35 -9.82 2.30
C VAL A 80 -7.05 -9.71 1.50
N GLY A 81 -6.46 -10.84 1.12
CA GLY A 81 -5.23 -10.88 0.32
C GLY A 81 -5.41 -10.29 -1.08
N ASP A 82 -6.54 -10.57 -1.73
CA ASP A 82 -6.85 -10.03 -3.06
C ASP A 82 -7.15 -8.54 -2.99
N LEU A 83 -7.88 -8.09 -1.96
CA LEU A 83 -8.15 -6.67 -1.70
C LEU A 83 -6.86 -5.89 -1.48
N ALA A 84 -5.97 -6.40 -0.63
CA ALA A 84 -4.67 -5.80 -0.38
C ALA A 84 -3.79 -5.80 -1.63
N THR A 85 -3.82 -6.88 -2.43
CA THR A 85 -3.06 -6.97 -3.69
C THR A 85 -3.57 -5.97 -4.73
N ALA A 86 -4.89 -5.80 -4.83
CA ALA A 86 -5.49 -4.80 -5.72
C ALA A 86 -5.09 -3.38 -5.32
N ALA A 87 -5.21 -3.05 -4.02
CA ALA A 87 -4.78 -1.76 -3.49
C ALA A 87 -3.27 -1.51 -3.71
N PHE A 88 -2.45 -2.55 -3.54
CA PHE A 88 -1.02 -2.49 -3.80
C PHE A 88 -0.69 -2.24 -5.29
N ARG A 89 -1.44 -2.84 -6.22
CA ARG A 89 -1.27 -2.59 -7.66
C ARG A 89 -1.63 -1.15 -8.03
N ASP A 90 -2.75 -0.64 -7.53
CA ASP A 90 -3.14 0.76 -7.75
C ASP A 90 -2.07 1.73 -7.22
N LEU A 91 -1.51 1.44 -6.05
CA LEU A 91 -0.40 2.20 -5.47
C LEU A 91 0.84 2.16 -6.37
N LEU A 92 1.21 0.98 -6.87
CA LEU A 92 2.35 0.83 -7.78
C LEU A 92 2.16 1.60 -9.08
N ASP A 93 0.96 1.60 -9.66
CA ASP A 93 0.67 2.35 -10.87
C ASP A 93 0.76 3.86 -10.64
N GLN A 94 0.25 4.37 -9.51
CA GLN A 94 0.42 5.77 -9.12
C GLN A 94 1.89 6.15 -8.97
N LEU A 95 2.67 5.37 -8.21
CA LEU A 95 4.10 5.62 -8.01
C LEU A 95 4.89 5.52 -9.32
N ALA A 96 4.55 4.53 -10.16
CA ALA A 96 5.20 4.33 -11.45
C ALA A 96 4.91 5.47 -12.44
N SER A 97 3.73 6.10 -12.36
CA SER A 97 3.35 7.21 -13.24
C SER A 97 4.15 8.49 -12.98
N VAL A 98 4.68 8.66 -11.76
CA VAL A 98 5.48 9.82 -11.33
C VAL A 98 6.98 9.49 -11.27
N ALA A 99 7.35 8.23 -11.49
CA ALA A 99 8.74 7.80 -11.50
C ALA A 99 9.45 8.30 -12.77
N PRO A 100 10.71 8.75 -12.67
CA PRO A 100 11.49 9.18 -13.83
C PRO A 100 11.75 8.04 -14.83
N ASN A 101 11.78 6.80 -14.35
CA ASN A 101 11.85 5.59 -15.17
C ASN A 101 10.91 4.50 -14.64
N LYS A 102 9.70 4.41 -15.22
CA LYS A 102 8.66 3.43 -14.85
C LYS A 102 9.16 1.98 -14.95
N VAL A 103 9.91 1.62 -15.99
CA VAL A 103 10.32 0.23 -16.23
C VAL A 103 11.32 -0.23 -15.19
N GLU A 104 12.33 0.59 -14.90
CA GLU A 104 13.33 0.28 -13.87
C GLU A 104 12.70 0.25 -12.48
N PHE A 105 11.78 1.16 -12.18
CA PHE A 105 11.02 1.15 -10.94
C PHE A 105 10.26 -0.17 -10.75
N MET A 106 9.46 -0.57 -11.74
CA MET A 106 8.66 -1.81 -11.67
C MET A 106 9.56 -3.05 -11.59
N ARG A 107 10.70 -3.06 -12.30
CA ARG A 107 11.67 -4.16 -12.23
C ARG A 107 12.29 -4.28 -10.83
N ALA A 108 12.66 -3.16 -10.21
CA ALA A 108 13.22 -3.14 -8.86
C ALA A 108 12.22 -3.65 -7.82
N VAL A 109 10.96 -3.22 -7.92
CA VAL A 109 9.87 -3.72 -7.05
C VAL A 109 9.68 -5.24 -7.22
N GLN A 110 9.55 -5.73 -8.46
CA GLN A 110 9.37 -7.16 -8.72
C GLN A 110 10.53 -8.00 -8.20
N SER A 111 11.76 -7.52 -8.35
CA SER A 111 12.95 -8.22 -7.85
C SER A 111 12.95 -8.37 -6.32
N ARG A 112 12.41 -7.39 -5.58
CA ARG A 112 12.31 -7.47 -4.11
C ARG A 112 11.18 -8.40 -3.68
N MET A 113 10.04 -8.32 -4.35
CA MET A 113 8.88 -9.18 -4.08
C MET A 113 9.21 -10.67 -4.35
N SER A 114 9.96 -10.97 -5.41
CA SER A 114 10.38 -12.35 -5.71
C SER A 114 11.37 -12.87 -4.67
N ALA A 115 12.34 -12.05 -4.24
CA ALA A 115 13.29 -12.40 -3.21
C ALA A 115 12.61 -12.72 -1.87
N ALA A 116 11.61 -11.91 -1.47
CA ALA A 116 10.84 -12.16 -0.24
C ALA A 116 10.01 -13.45 -0.31
N ARG A 117 9.43 -13.78 -1.48
CA ARG A 117 8.72 -15.07 -1.67
C ARG A 117 9.66 -16.26 -1.52
N ILE A 118 10.88 -16.16 -2.03
CA ILE A 118 11.88 -17.22 -1.90
C ILE A 118 12.32 -17.37 -0.44
N ALA A 119 12.49 -16.26 0.28
CA ALA A 119 12.85 -16.27 1.70
C ALA A 119 11.74 -16.87 2.58
N ALA A 120 10.47 -16.64 2.27
CA ALA A 120 9.33 -17.18 3.03
C ALA A 120 9.02 -18.67 2.74
N ALA A 121 9.59 -19.23 1.67
CA ALA A 121 9.44 -20.64 1.29
C ALA A 121 10.59 -21.55 1.79
N ARG A 122 11.56 -20.96 2.50
CA ARG A 122 12.69 -21.63 3.14
C ARG A 122 12.45 -21.70 4.65
#